data_AF-A0A096FAY6-F1
#
_entry.id   AF-A0A096FAY6-F1
#
_cell.length_a   1.000
_cell.length_b   1.000
_cell.length_c   1.000
_cell.angle_alpha   90.00
_cell.angle_beta   90.00
_cell.angle_gamma   90.00
#
_symmetry.space_group_name_H-M   'P 1'
#
loop_
_entity.id
_entity.type
_entity.pdbx_description
1 polymer ?
#
loop_
_entity_poly.entity_id
_entity_poly.type
_entity_poly.pdbx_seq_one_letter_code
_entity_poly.pdbx_strand_id
1 'polypeptide(L)'
;MEMHISPATKHRAELAKIMAAADSFQPERGIIAGGALTSAFTGREINDIDIYFGCVGDFQLAVQDAYDEGWWCVSATDRAVTFIRGPRVIQLMCFGFFASPAEVFDAFDFTACM
;
A
#
# COMPACT_ATOMS: atom_id res chain seq x y z
N MET A 1 25.83 -24.56 10.69
CA MET A 1 26.05 -23.54 9.66
C MET A 1 24.73 -22.79 9.51
N GLU A 2 24.54 -21.72 10.26
CA GLU A 2 23.34 -20.89 10.15
C GLU A 2 23.37 -20.22 8.78
N MET A 3 22.42 -20.60 7.92
CA MET A 3 22.20 -19.92 6.66
C MET A 3 21.78 -18.49 6.96
N HIS A 4 22.72 -17.56 6.80
CA HIS A 4 22.45 -16.13 6.76
C HIS A 4 21.67 -15.85 5.47
N ILE A 5 20.35 -16.02 5.52
CA ILE A 5 19.46 -15.68 4.41
C ILE A 5 19.49 -14.15 4.28
N SER A 6 19.98 -13.66 3.15
CA SER A 6 19.96 -12.22 2.81
C SER A 6 18.55 -11.65 3.02
N PRO A 7 18.38 -10.46 3.63
CA PRO A 7 17.09 -9.81 3.89
C PRO A 7 16.18 -9.77 2.65
N ALA A 8 16.77 -9.67 1.46
CA ALA A 8 16.08 -9.67 0.16
C ALA A 8 15.35 -10.99 -0.20
N THR A 9 15.47 -12.02 0.65
CA THR A 9 14.89 -13.35 0.40
C THR A 9 13.76 -13.69 1.37
N LYS A 10 13.63 -12.98 2.51
CA LYS A 10 12.84 -13.46 3.65
C LYS A 10 11.31 -13.41 3.46
N HIS A 11 10.78 -12.59 2.55
CA HIS A 11 9.32 -12.45 2.34
C HIS A 11 8.93 -12.31 0.86
N ARG A 12 9.58 -13.08 -0.02
CA ARG A 12 9.34 -13.00 -1.48
C ARG A 12 7.91 -13.33 -1.89
N ALA A 13 7.28 -14.29 -1.20
CA ALA A 13 5.92 -14.72 -1.54
C ALA A 13 4.89 -13.63 -1.17
N GLU A 14 5.06 -13.03 0.00
CA GLU A 14 4.23 -11.95 0.50
C GLU A 14 4.38 -10.70 -0.38
N LEU A 15 5.63 -10.34 -0.72
CA LEU A 15 5.90 -9.24 -1.65
C LEU A 15 5.26 -9.49 -3.02
N ALA A 16 5.45 -10.69 -3.61
CA ALA A 16 4.86 -11.02 -4.90
C ALA A 16 3.33 -10.93 -4.88
N LYS A 17 2.70 -11.33 -3.77
CA LYS A 17 1.25 -11.24 -3.58
C LYS A 17 0.76 -9.79 -3.51
N ILE A 18 1.47 -8.93 -2.79
CA ILE A 18 1.18 -7.49 -2.71
C ILE A 18 1.34 -6.84 -4.09
N MET A 19 2.45 -7.12 -4.78
CA MET A 19 2.70 -6.57 -6.12
C MET A 19 1.63 -7.04 -7.13
N ALA A 20 1.20 -8.30 -7.07
CA ALA A 20 0.12 -8.79 -7.94
C ALA A 20 -1.23 -8.12 -7.68
N ALA A 21 -1.49 -7.67 -6.44
CA ALA A 21 -2.70 -6.94 -6.07
C ALA A 21 -2.63 -5.45 -6.44
N ALA A 22 -1.44 -4.83 -6.35
CA ALA A 22 -1.18 -3.48 -6.86
C ALA A 22 -1.11 -3.41 -8.40
N ASP A 23 -1.00 -4.56 -9.07
CA ASP A 23 -0.86 -4.68 -10.53
C ASP A 23 0.38 -3.92 -11.02
N SER A 24 0.24 -3.01 -12.00
CA SER A 24 1.36 -2.17 -12.45
C SER A 24 1.57 -0.92 -11.60
N PHE A 25 0.65 -0.58 -10.69
CA PHE A 25 0.66 0.72 -10.05
C PHE A 25 1.68 0.77 -8.92
N GLN A 26 2.78 1.50 -9.17
CA GLN A 26 3.91 1.62 -8.27
C GLN A 26 4.35 3.10 -8.24
N PRO A 27 3.61 3.96 -7.54
CA PRO A 27 3.91 5.38 -7.50
C PRO A 27 5.26 5.62 -6.83
N GLU A 28 5.99 6.64 -7.29
CA GLU A 28 7.27 6.99 -6.67
C GLU A 28 7.06 7.30 -5.19
N ARG A 29 7.92 6.73 -4.33
CA ARG A 29 7.92 6.98 -2.86
C ARG A 29 6.63 6.60 -2.13
N GLY A 30 5.77 5.78 -2.74
CA GLY A 30 4.62 5.19 -2.06
C GLY A 30 5.04 4.15 -1.00
N ILE A 31 4.37 4.17 0.14
CA ILE A 31 4.54 3.19 1.23
C ILE A 31 3.28 2.33 1.30
N ILE A 32 3.41 1.03 1.02
CA ILE A 32 2.29 0.09 1.18
C ILE A 32 2.21 -0.36 2.64
N ALA A 33 1.04 -0.20 3.26
CA ALA A 33 0.78 -0.66 4.62
C ALA A 33 -0.67 -1.18 4.77
N GLY A 34 -1.17 -1.25 5.99
CA GLY A 34 -2.57 -1.60 6.26
C GLY A 34 -2.90 -3.09 6.06
N GLY A 35 -4.15 -3.35 5.68
CA GLY A 35 -4.71 -4.70 5.60
C GLY A 35 -3.99 -5.62 4.62
N ALA A 36 -3.40 -5.06 3.56
CA ALA A 36 -2.65 -5.78 2.53
C ALA A 36 -1.45 -6.55 3.11
N LEU A 37 -0.72 -5.95 4.06
CA LEU A 37 0.38 -6.62 4.76
C LEU A 37 -0.16 -7.83 5.53
N THR A 38 -1.15 -7.63 6.40
CA THR A 38 -1.73 -8.72 7.19
C THR A 38 -2.26 -9.85 6.30
N SER A 39 -2.96 -9.55 5.21
CA SER A 39 -3.44 -10.56 4.26
C SER A 39 -2.31 -11.31 3.54
N ALA A 40 -1.21 -10.63 3.21
CA ALA A 40 -0.05 -11.27 2.61
C ALA A 40 0.58 -12.29 3.57
N PHE A 41 0.82 -11.88 4.83
CA PHE A 41 1.46 -12.71 5.86
C PHE A 41 0.55 -13.81 6.42
N THR A 42 -0.78 -13.67 6.34
CA THR A 42 -1.75 -14.68 6.82
C THR A 42 -2.31 -15.57 5.71
N GLY A 43 -1.88 -15.37 4.46
CA GLY A 43 -2.36 -16.15 3.32
C GLY A 43 -3.77 -15.78 2.83
N ARG A 44 -4.45 -14.79 3.42
CA ARG A 44 -5.79 -14.31 3.01
C ARG A 44 -5.77 -13.49 1.73
N GLU A 45 -6.91 -13.36 1.04
CA GLU A 45 -6.99 -12.48 -0.12
C GLU A 45 -6.72 -11.01 0.27
N ILE A 46 -6.09 -10.28 -0.66
CA ILE A 46 -5.89 -8.83 -0.53
C ILE A 46 -7.04 -8.18 -1.29
N ASN A 47 -7.87 -7.42 -0.57
CA ASN A 47 -9.04 -6.75 -1.15
C ASN A 47 -8.67 -5.41 -1.80
N ASP A 48 -7.71 -4.71 -1.21
CA ASP A 48 -7.27 -3.38 -1.58
C ASP A 48 -5.81 -3.17 -1.14
N ILE A 49 -5.15 -2.18 -1.74
CA ILE A 49 -3.79 -1.74 -1.40
C ILE A 49 -3.84 -0.31 -0.86
N ASP A 50 -3.57 -0.16 0.43
CA ASP A 50 -3.38 1.15 1.06
C ASP A 50 -1.98 1.69 0.76
N ILE A 51 -1.91 2.86 0.12
CA ILE A 51 -0.65 3.53 -0.26
C ILE A 51 -0.56 4.88 0.46
N TYR A 52 0.49 5.03 1.27
CA TYR A 52 0.80 6.23 2.04
C TYR A 52 1.95 7.00 1.39
N PHE A 53 2.04 8.29 1.71
CA PHE A 53 3.00 9.21 1.09
C PHE A 53 3.71 10.05 2.13
N GLY A 54 4.94 10.48 1.83
CA GLY A 54 5.72 11.37 2.69
C GLY A 54 5.30 12.83 2.65
N CYS A 55 4.65 13.26 1.56
CA CYS A 55 4.15 14.62 1.41
C CYS A 55 2.97 14.71 0.45
N VAL A 56 2.28 15.86 0.48
CA VAL A 56 1.15 16.18 -0.41
C VAL A 56 1.56 16.09 -1.89
N GLY A 57 2.78 16.49 -2.22
CA GLY A 57 3.28 16.48 -3.60
C GLY A 57 3.34 15.07 -4.19
N ASP A 58 3.92 14.11 -3.46
CA ASP A 58 4.00 12.71 -3.89
C ASP A 58 2.60 12.10 -4.05
N PHE A 59 1.68 12.42 -3.14
CA PHE A 59 0.28 12.01 -3.26
C PHE A 59 -0.40 12.58 -4.51
N GLN A 60 -0.21 13.87 -4.80
CA GLN A 60 -0.79 14.50 -5.98
C GLN A 60 -0.26 13.89 -7.28
N LEU A 61 1.04 13.59 -7.33
CA LEU A 61 1.65 12.87 -8.46
C LEU A 61 1.04 11.47 -8.59
N ALA A 62 0.90 10.71 -7.50
CA ALA A 62 0.28 9.39 -7.54
C ALA A 62 -1.19 9.42 -8.00
N VAL A 63 -1.95 10.45 -7.63
CA VAL A 63 -3.32 10.66 -8.13
C VAL A 63 -3.30 10.90 -9.64
N GLN A 64 -2.37 11.73 -10.13
CA GLN A 64 -2.20 11.97 -11.56
C GLN A 64 -1.83 10.68 -12.30
N ASP A 65 -0.82 9.96 -11.81
CA ASP A 65 -0.36 8.70 -12.38
C ASP A 65 -1.49 7.67 -12.46
N ALA A 66 -2.35 7.60 -11.44
CA ALA A 66 -3.50 6.70 -11.45
C ALA A 66 -4.46 7.01 -12.61
N TYR A 67 -4.76 8.28 -12.86
CA TYR A 67 -5.57 8.68 -14.01
C TYR A 67 -4.86 8.40 -15.35
N ASP A 68 -3.57 8.72 -15.45
CA ASP A 68 -2.78 8.52 -16.67
C ASP A 68 -2.64 7.01 -17.02
N GLU A 69 -2.59 6.14 -16.01
CA GLU A 69 -2.57 4.67 -16.15
C GLU A 69 -3.97 4.03 -16.32
N GLY A 70 -5.02 4.85 -16.47
CA GLY A 70 -6.38 4.38 -16.75
C GLY A 70 -7.10 3.76 -15.55
N TRP A 71 -6.68 4.08 -14.32
CA TRP A 71 -7.45 3.75 -13.13
C TRP A 71 -8.68 4.65 -13.00
N TRP A 72 -9.78 4.09 -12.53
CA TRP A 72 -11.04 4.82 -12.36
C TRP A 72 -11.26 5.19 -10.89
N CYS A 73 -11.35 6.49 -10.60
CA CYS A 73 -11.69 6.97 -9.26
C CYS A 73 -13.16 6.68 -8.94
N VAL A 74 -13.40 5.95 -7.84
CA VAL A 74 -14.76 5.56 -7.40
C VAL A 74 -15.18 6.21 -6.09
N SER A 75 -14.21 6.72 -5.30
CA SER A 75 -14.48 7.38 -4.03
C SER A 75 -13.36 8.35 -3.70
N ALA A 76 -13.72 9.48 -3.10
CA ALA A 76 -12.80 10.41 -2.49
C ALA A 76 -13.37 10.83 -1.14
N THR A 77 -12.58 10.69 -0.09
CA THR A 77 -12.95 11.01 1.29
C THR A 77 -11.85 11.84 1.92
N ASP A 78 -12.08 12.34 3.12
CA ASP A 78 -11.04 13.02 3.91
C ASP A 78 -9.88 12.09 4.31
N ARG A 79 -9.99 10.78 4.04
CA ARG A 79 -8.97 9.79 4.39
C ARG A 79 -8.22 9.19 3.21
N ALA A 80 -8.89 9.01 2.08
CA ALA A 80 -8.31 8.36 0.92
C ALA A 80 -9.05 8.68 -0.37
N VAL A 81 -8.34 8.56 -1.49
CA VAL A 81 -8.91 8.48 -2.84
C VAL A 81 -8.79 7.05 -3.33
N THR A 82 -9.93 6.42 -3.64
CA THR A 82 -10.01 5.02 -4.06
C THR A 82 -10.14 4.91 -5.56
N PHE A 83 -9.27 4.12 -6.15
CA PHE A 83 -9.28 3.81 -7.57
C PHE A 83 -9.46 2.32 -7.82
N ILE A 84 -10.10 1.99 -8.94
CA ILE A 84 -10.28 0.62 -9.41
C ILE A 84 -9.75 0.42 -10.83
N ARG A 85 -9.26 -0.80 -11.10
CA ARG A 85 -8.94 -1.29 -12.44
C ARG A 85 -9.25 -2.78 -12.54
N GLY A 86 -10.36 -3.12 -13.20
CA GLY A 86 -10.89 -4.47 -13.18
C GLY A 86 -11.19 -4.93 -11.74
N PRO A 87 -10.63 -6.07 -11.27
CA PRO A 87 -10.83 -6.54 -9.89
C PRO A 87 -9.87 -5.89 -8.88
N ARG A 88 -8.97 -5.00 -9.31
CA ARG A 88 -7.94 -4.39 -8.45
C ARG A 88 -8.44 -3.09 -7.84
N VAL A 89 -8.10 -2.89 -6.57
CA VAL A 89 -8.46 -1.69 -5.81
C VAL A 89 -7.21 -1.14 -5.16
N ILE A 90 -6.94 0.15 -5.36
CA ILE A 90 -5.89 0.89 -4.66
C ILE A 90 -6.51 2.06 -3.91
N GLN A 91 -5.95 2.40 -2.77
CA GLN A 91 -6.37 3.52 -1.94
C GLN A 91 -5.17 4.42 -1.69
N LEU A 92 -5.22 5.63 -2.25
CA LEU A 92 -4.21 6.65 -2.03
C LEU A 92 -4.59 7.41 -0.76
N MET A 93 -3.86 7.17 0.32
CA MET A 93 -4.19 7.68 1.66
C MET A 93 -3.79 9.15 1.78
N CYS A 94 -4.72 9.99 2.27
CA CYS A 94 -4.54 11.44 2.42
C CYS A 94 -4.95 11.99 3.80
N PHE A 95 -5.28 11.13 4.78
CA PHE A 95 -5.52 11.58 6.16
C PHE A 95 -4.24 12.04 6.89
N GLY A 96 -3.07 11.66 6.38
CA GLY A 96 -1.77 11.95 6.99
C GLY A 96 -0.63 11.63 6.02
N PHE A 97 0.52 12.25 6.25
CA PHE A 97 1.74 12.08 5.47
C PHE A 97 2.88 11.64 6.38
N PHE A 98 3.61 10.61 5.96
CA PHE A 98 4.56 9.87 6.80
C PHE A 98 5.88 9.74 6.06
N ALA A 99 6.95 10.32 6.60
CA ALA A 99 8.26 10.36 5.95
C ALA A 99 8.96 8.99 5.93
N SER A 100 8.50 8.05 6.76
CA SER A 100 9.03 6.70 6.82
C SER A 100 7.94 5.66 7.10
N PRO A 101 8.16 4.37 6.74
CA PRO A 101 7.24 3.30 7.11
C PRO A 101 7.05 3.16 8.62
N ALA A 102 8.07 3.47 9.43
CA ALA A 102 7.97 3.41 10.89
C ALA A 102 6.92 4.38 11.44
N GLU A 103 6.87 5.61 10.90
CA GLU A 103 5.87 6.62 11.29
C GLU A 103 4.44 6.18 10.96
N VAL A 104 4.25 5.38 9.89
CA VAL A 104 2.95 4.79 9.59
C VAL A 104 2.53 3.88 10.75
N PHE A 105 3.39 2.96 11.18
CA PHE A 105 3.08 2.06 12.30
C PHE A 105 2.87 2.81 13.62
N ASP A 106 3.68 3.82 13.93
CA ASP A 106 3.55 4.59 15.16
C ASP A 106 2.23 5.37 15.25
N ALA A 107 1.59 5.66 14.11
CA ALA A 107 0.30 6.35 14.06
C ALA A 107 -0.90 5.43 14.31
N PHE A 108 -0.73 4.11 14.32
CA PHE A 108 -1.81 3.15 14.58
C PHE A 108 -1.70 2.55 15.97
N ASP A 109 -2.85 2.44 16.65
CA ASP A 109 -2.95 1.75 17.93
C ASP A 109 -3.19 0.25 17.69
N PHE A 110 -2.20 -0.58 18.05
CA PHE A 110 -2.27 -2.04 17.97
C PHE A 110 -2.67 -2.70 19.30
N THR A 111 -3.08 -1.94 20.32
CA THR A 111 -3.38 -2.45 21.66
C THR A 111 -4.62 -3.36 21.69
N ALA A 112 -5.49 -3.28 20.67
CA ALA A 112 -6.61 -4.19 20.47
C ALA A 112 -6.42 -5.02 19.19
N CYS A 113 -5.69 -6.14 19.28
CA CYS A 113 -5.66 -7.11 18.19
C CYS A 113 -6.99 -7.90 18.14
N MET A 114 -7.65 -7.90 16.97
CA MET A 114 -8.67 -8.89 16.57
C MET A 114 -8.01 -10.13 15.98
#